data_AF-A0A3Q2VAJ4-F1
#
_entry.id   AF-A0A3Q2VAJ4-F1
#
_cell.length_a   1.000
_cell.length_b   1.000
_cell.length_c   1.000
_cell.angle_alpha   90.00
_cell.angle_beta   90.00
_cell.angle_gamma   90.00
#
_symmetry.space_group_name_H-M   'P 1'
#
loop_
_entity.id
_entity.type
_entity.pdbx_description
1 polymer ?
#
loop_
_entity_poly.entity_id
_entity_poly.type
_entity_poly.pdbx_seq_one_letter_code
_entity_poly.pdbx_strand_id
1 'polypeptide(L)'
;ISQVVQKLKSTFARFGIPDVVVSDNGPQFSSSEFQAFAREMDFAHITSSPHHPQGNGHVERAVQTAKKILRHDDPLMALMCFRSTPCATTGFSPAELLIGRRIRTTLPTLEKNLQPKWPNKREVKRRDAGQKAKQAFYFDRRHGAKPLPPLHPGDAVLTKLDQEKAWTTPAIISKESVTPRSYLVATPQGAMLRRNRRHLRLEPSPRAMPQPLPTSTVDAEEPPPQCAGASTPETPHLAPSLAPTLAPTHADVPTLLRTRCGRVRKPVSRLDL
;
A
#
# COMPACT_ATOMS: atom_id res chain seq x y z
N ILE A 1 29.75 0.08 22.14
CA ILE A 1 29.41 0.64 20.81
C ILE A 1 29.17 -0.51 19.84
N SER A 2 27.91 -0.83 19.57
CA SER A 2 27.56 -1.84 18.56
C SER A 2 28.18 -1.54 17.19
N GLN A 3 28.50 -2.59 16.44
CA GLN A 3 29.02 -2.48 15.07
C GLN A 3 28.08 -1.66 14.17
N VAL A 4 26.76 -1.77 14.39
CA VAL A 4 25.73 -1.00 13.68
C VAL A 4 25.91 0.49 13.90
N VAL A 5 26.05 0.93 15.16
CA VAL A 5 26.27 2.34 15.49
C VAL A 5 27.54 2.88 14.83
N GLN A 6 28.64 2.11 14.85
CA GLN A 6 29.89 2.53 14.17
C GLN A 6 29.70 2.71 12.65
N LYS A 7 28.99 1.79 11.99
CA LYS A 7 28.70 1.90 10.55
C LYS A 7 27.76 3.06 10.22
N LEU A 8 26.80 3.36 11.09
CA LEU A 8 25.94 4.54 10.96
C LEU A 8 26.72 5.83 11.16
N LYS A 9 27.55 5.95 12.20
CA LYS A 9 28.43 7.12 12.42
C LYS A 9 29.31 7.40 11.20
N SER A 10 29.89 6.37 10.58
CA SER A 10 30.67 6.51 9.32
C SER A 10 29.81 6.99 8.13
N THR A 11 28.54 6.63 8.09
CA THR A 11 27.61 7.10 7.04
C THR A 11 27.18 8.54 7.29
N PHE A 12 26.85 8.89 8.54
CA PHE A 12 26.45 10.24 8.93
C PHE A 12 27.60 11.24 8.78
N ALA A 13 28.84 10.83 9.07
CA ALA A 13 30.03 11.65 8.82
C ALA A 13 30.21 12.03 7.33
N ARG A 14 29.70 11.22 6.40
CA ARG A 14 29.80 11.47 4.96
C ARG A 14 28.64 12.27 4.37
N PHE A 15 27.43 12.10 4.91
CA PHE A 15 26.21 12.62 4.28
C PHE A 15 25.38 13.53 5.20
N GLY A 16 25.79 13.70 6.45
CA GLY A 16 25.00 14.35 7.49
C GLY A 16 24.12 13.36 8.25
N ILE A 17 23.61 13.82 9.39
CA ILE A 17 22.65 13.08 10.21
C ILE A 17 21.26 13.23 9.56
N PRO A 18 20.52 12.14 9.32
CA PRO A 18 19.16 12.21 8.79
C PRO A 18 18.15 12.58 9.88
N ASP A 19 17.05 13.24 9.51
CA ASP A 19 15.95 13.53 10.44
C ASP A 19 15.27 12.25 10.96
N VAL A 20 15.17 11.22 10.12
CA VAL A 20 14.45 9.98 10.40
C VAL A 20 15.23 8.77 9.91
N VAL A 21 15.41 7.77 10.78
CA VAL A 21 15.92 6.44 10.44
C VAL A 21 14.81 5.42 10.59
N VAL A 22 14.57 4.64 9.54
CA VAL A 22 13.56 3.56 9.54
C VAL A 22 14.26 2.20 9.51
N SER A 23 13.92 1.31 10.44
CA SER A 23 14.45 -0.06 10.48
C SER A 23 13.36 -1.10 10.78
N ASP A 24 13.73 -2.38 10.77
CA ASP A 24 12.90 -3.42 11.36
C ASP A 24 12.97 -3.40 12.90
N ASN A 25 12.23 -4.29 13.56
CA ASN A 25 12.35 -4.51 15.01
C ASN A 25 13.47 -5.51 15.35
N GLY A 26 14.56 -5.55 14.57
CA GLY A 26 15.70 -6.36 14.91
C GLY A 26 16.27 -5.98 16.28
N PRO A 27 16.77 -6.93 17.08
CA PRO A 27 17.30 -6.66 18.43
C PRO A 27 18.43 -5.63 18.44
N GLN A 28 19.19 -5.54 17.34
CA GLN A 28 20.26 -4.56 17.15
C GLN A 28 19.76 -3.10 17.06
N PHE A 29 18.49 -2.89 16.71
CA PHE A 29 17.87 -1.56 16.60
C PHE A 29 16.95 -1.25 17.78
N SER A 30 16.51 -2.26 18.54
CA SER A 30 15.70 -2.07 19.74
C SER A 30 16.51 -1.96 21.03
N SER A 31 17.84 -2.07 20.97
CA SER A 31 18.72 -1.98 22.13
C SER A 31 18.69 -0.58 22.77
N SER A 32 18.88 -0.52 24.09
CA SER A 32 19.02 0.74 24.84
C SER A 32 20.17 1.60 24.31
N GLU A 33 21.25 0.96 23.86
CA GLU A 33 22.38 1.62 23.22
C GLU A 33 21.97 2.34 21.92
N PHE A 34 21.17 1.70 21.06
CA PHE A 34 20.71 2.33 19.82
C PHE A 34 19.75 3.50 20.10
N GLN A 35 18.91 3.37 21.11
CA GLN A 35 18.02 4.46 21.55
C GLN A 35 18.80 5.64 22.15
N ALA A 36 19.87 5.39 22.89
CA ALA A 36 20.77 6.43 23.38
C ALA A 36 21.47 7.14 22.21
N PHE A 37 21.97 6.37 21.24
CA PHE A 37 22.57 6.91 20.02
C PHE A 37 21.61 7.76 19.19
N ALA A 38 20.35 7.34 19.04
CA ALA A 38 19.33 8.12 18.34
C ALA A 38 19.05 9.46 19.02
N ARG A 39 19.02 9.48 20.36
CA ARG A 39 18.87 10.70 21.16
C ARG A 39 20.10 11.60 21.11
N GLU A 40 21.29 11.03 21.18
CA GLU A 40 22.57 11.76 21.11
C GLU A 40 22.73 12.49 19.76
N MET A 41 22.33 11.83 18.68
CA MET A 41 22.46 12.36 17.32
C MET A 41 21.21 13.12 16.84
N ASP A 42 20.16 13.22 17.65
CA ASP A 42 18.90 13.92 17.34
C ASP A 42 18.21 13.45 16.03
N PHE A 43 18.03 12.13 15.89
CA PHE A 43 17.21 11.58 14.80
C PHE A 43 16.04 10.74 15.33
N ALA A 44 14.90 10.81 14.64
CA ALA A 44 13.75 9.98 14.95
C ALA A 44 13.94 8.55 14.44
N HIS A 45 13.88 7.57 15.34
CA HIS A 45 13.94 6.15 14.96
C HIS A 45 12.54 5.55 14.87
N ILE A 46 12.15 5.11 13.67
CA ILE A 46 10.85 4.49 13.40
C ILE A 46 11.07 3.02 13.03
N THR A 47 10.45 2.10 13.76
CA THR A 47 10.52 0.67 13.45
C THR A 47 9.26 0.18 12.74
N SER A 48 9.40 -0.73 11.77
CA SER A 48 8.26 -1.37 11.09
C SER A 48 7.44 -2.21 12.07
N SER A 49 6.13 -2.47 11.83
CA SER A 49 5.38 -3.42 12.68
C SER A 49 6.05 -4.79 12.75
N PRO A 50 6.10 -5.46 13.93
CA PRO A 50 6.58 -6.84 14.03
C PRO A 50 5.84 -7.76 13.05
N HIS A 51 6.55 -8.76 12.54
CA HIS A 51 6.04 -9.77 11.59
C HIS A 51 5.40 -9.18 10.32
N HIS A 52 5.82 -7.99 9.86
CA HIS A 52 5.35 -7.41 8.60
C HIS A 52 6.50 -7.18 7.62
N PRO A 53 7.05 -8.24 7.01
CA PRO A 53 8.24 -8.15 6.14
C PRO A 53 8.02 -7.24 4.93
N GLN A 54 6.78 -7.17 4.42
CA GLN A 54 6.41 -6.27 3.31
C GLN A 54 6.74 -4.79 3.59
N GLY A 55 6.73 -4.37 4.87
CA GLY A 55 7.10 -3.01 5.26
C GLY A 55 8.57 -2.67 5.00
N ASN A 56 9.43 -3.69 4.86
CA ASN A 56 10.87 -3.54 4.69
C ASN A 56 11.36 -3.91 3.28
N GLY A 57 10.46 -4.10 2.31
CA GLY A 57 10.80 -4.52 0.95
C GLY A 57 11.81 -3.59 0.24
N HIS A 58 11.83 -2.30 0.58
CA HIS A 58 12.84 -1.37 0.07
C HIS A 58 14.25 -1.72 0.55
N VAL A 59 14.41 -2.07 1.83
CA VAL A 59 15.69 -2.50 2.41
C VAL A 59 16.12 -3.83 1.80
N GLU A 60 15.19 -4.79 1.68
CA GLU A 60 15.48 -6.09 1.06
C GLU A 60 15.97 -5.94 -0.38
N ARG A 61 15.31 -5.07 -1.17
CA ARG A 61 15.73 -4.81 -2.56
C ARG A 61 17.08 -4.10 -2.62
N ALA A 62 17.37 -3.20 -1.69
CA ALA A 62 18.66 -2.53 -1.59
C ALA A 62 19.78 -3.52 -1.24
N VAL A 63 19.56 -4.41 -0.27
CA VAL A 63 20.49 -5.49 0.10
C VAL A 63 20.72 -6.42 -1.08
N GLN A 64 19.67 -6.79 -1.82
CA GLN A 64 19.82 -7.61 -3.02
C GLN A 64 20.70 -6.92 -4.08
N THR A 65 20.52 -5.61 -4.28
CA THR A 65 21.36 -4.85 -5.21
C THR A 65 22.81 -4.77 -4.73
N ALA A 66 23.04 -4.53 -3.44
CA ALA A 66 24.39 -4.54 -2.86
C ALA A 66 25.07 -5.91 -3.02
N LYS A 67 24.35 -7.01 -2.76
CA LYS A 67 24.85 -8.38 -2.99
C LYS A 67 25.22 -8.62 -4.46
N LYS A 68 24.45 -8.09 -5.41
CA LYS A 68 24.78 -8.18 -6.84
C LYS A 68 26.06 -7.42 -7.18
N ILE A 69 26.24 -6.21 -6.64
CA ILE A 69 27.46 -5.40 -6.83
C ILE A 69 28.69 -6.14 -6.27
N LEU A 70 28.57 -6.73 -5.08
CA LEU A 70 29.66 -7.45 -4.42
C LEU A 70 30.05 -8.78 -5.09
N ARG A 71 29.21 -9.31 -5.98
CA ARG A 71 29.50 -10.53 -6.77
C ARG A 71 30.25 -10.23 -8.07
N HIS A 72 30.44 -8.97 -8.41
CA HIS A 72 31.20 -8.56 -9.59
C HIS A 72 32.70 -8.66 -9.31
N ASP A 73 33.50 -8.96 -10.34
CA ASP A 73 34.96 -9.10 -10.21
C ASP A 73 35.63 -7.81 -9.69
N ASP A 74 35.12 -6.66 -10.12
CA ASP A 74 35.43 -5.34 -9.57
C ASP A 74 34.18 -4.71 -8.91
N PRO A 75 33.98 -4.87 -7.59
CA PRO A 75 32.84 -4.29 -6.88
C PRO A 75 32.85 -2.76 -6.82
N LEU A 76 34.02 -2.12 -6.86
CA LEU A 76 34.14 -0.66 -6.78
C LEU A 76 33.70 -0.02 -8.10
N MET A 77 34.15 -0.59 -9.22
CA MET A 77 33.68 -0.20 -10.55
C MET A 77 32.17 -0.45 -10.69
N ALA A 78 31.68 -1.62 -10.25
CA ALA A 78 30.24 -1.92 -10.27
C ALA A 78 29.41 -0.93 -9.43
N LEU A 79 29.93 -0.51 -8.27
CA LEU A 79 29.31 0.52 -7.43
C LEU A 79 29.30 1.89 -8.13
N MET A 80 30.38 2.26 -8.81
CA MET A 80 30.44 3.50 -9.60
C MET A 80 29.39 3.48 -10.71
N CYS A 81 29.31 2.39 -11.48
CA CYS A 81 28.31 2.20 -12.53
C CYS A 81 26.87 2.28 -11.98
N PHE A 82 26.60 1.65 -10.83
CA PHE A 82 25.30 1.76 -10.18
C PHE A 82 24.95 3.21 -9.82
N ARG A 83 25.92 3.97 -9.30
CA ARG A 83 25.73 5.39 -8.94
C ARG A 83 25.53 6.30 -10.15
N SER A 84 26.09 5.97 -11.30
CA SER A 84 25.96 6.75 -12.54
C SER A 84 24.79 6.34 -13.44
N THR A 85 24.16 5.19 -13.18
CA THR A 85 23.08 4.67 -14.03
C THR A 85 21.72 5.28 -13.63
N PRO A 86 20.99 5.93 -14.57
CA PRO A 86 19.67 6.45 -14.29
C PRO A 86 18.67 5.36 -13.87
N CYS A 87 17.88 5.63 -12.83
CA CYS A 87 16.78 4.76 -12.44
C CYS A 87 15.61 4.94 -13.42
N ALA A 88 15.03 3.83 -13.90
CA ALA A 88 13.88 3.88 -14.81
C ALA A 88 12.65 4.60 -14.21
N THR A 89 12.51 4.61 -12.89
CA THR A 89 11.38 5.26 -12.20
C THR A 89 11.47 6.78 -12.23
N THR A 90 12.63 7.34 -11.87
CA THR A 90 12.81 8.79 -11.74
C THR A 90 13.41 9.43 -13.00
N GLY A 91 14.15 8.64 -13.78
CA GLY A 91 14.95 9.10 -14.92
C GLY A 91 16.32 9.67 -14.52
N PHE A 92 16.68 9.61 -13.23
CA PHE A 92 17.92 10.18 -12.69
C PHE A 92 18.74 9.12 -11.96
N SER A 93 20.05 9.26 -12.02
CA SER A 93 21.00 8.38 -11.33
C SER A 93 21.08 8.70 -9.83
N PRO A 94 21.52 7.74 -8.99
CA PRO A 94 21.76 8.02 -7.58
C PRO A 94 22.71 9.20 -7.34
N ALA A 95 23.74 9.36 -8.17
CA ALA A 95 24.64 10.51 -8.09
C ALA A 95 23.93 11.83 -8.39
N GLU A 96 23.11 11.91 -9.45
CA GLU A 96 22.35 13.12 -9.77
C GLU A 96 21.36 13.49 -8.66
N LEU A 97 20.73 12.50 -8.01
CA LEU A 97 19.79 12.75 -6.92
C LEU A 97 20.49 13.20 -5.63
N LEU A 98 21.66 12.63 -5.32
CA LEU A 98 22.37 12.88 -4.07
C LEU A 98 23.27 14.12 -4.16
N ILE A 99 24.15 14.19 -5.16
CA ILE A 99 25.18 15.22 -5.31
C ILE A 99 24.88 16.21 -6.44
N GLY A 100 23.74 16.06 -7.12
CA GLY A 100 23.29 17.04 -8.12
C GLY A 100 24.01 17.02 -9.44
N ARG A 101 24.89 16.04 -9.73
CA ARG A 101 25.65 16.00 -10.98
C ARG A 101 25.88 14.59 -11.46
N ARG A 102 26.21 14.44 -12.76
CA ARG A 102 26.78 13.18 -13.24
C ARG A 102 28.22 13.07 -12.77
N ILE A 103 28.62 11.84 -12.47
CA ILE A 103 30.02 11.52 -12.19
C ILE A 103 30.71 11.09 -13.48
N ARG A 104 31.99 11.41 -13.60
CA ARG A 104 32.83 10.93 -14.70
C ARG A 104 33.01 9.43 -14.56
N THR A 105 32.76 8.69 -15.63
CA THR A 105 32.97 7.25 -15.72
C THR A 105 33.96 6.94 -16.83
N THR A 106 34.11 5.66 -17.19
CA THR A 106 34.88 5.23 -18.35
C THR A 106 34.26 5.66 -19.68
N LEU A 107 32.97 6.05 -19.68
CA LEU A 107 32.29 6.53 -20.87
C LEU A 107 32.51 8.05 -21.05
N PRO A 108 32.75 8.53 -22.28
CA PRO A 108 32.83 9.95 -22.56
C PRO A 108 31.55 10.68 -22.13
N THR A 109 31.70 11.83 -21.48
CA THR A 109 30.59 12.69 -21.08
C THR A 109 30.95 14.14 -21.34
N LEU A 110 29.96 14.96 -21.65
CA LEU A 110 30.13 16.40 -21.85
C LEU A 110 30.38 17.10 -20.51
N GLU A 111 31.27 18.09 -20.50
CA GLU A 111 31.62 18.86 -19.30
C GLU A 111 30.40 19.49 -18.62
N LYS A 112 29.43 19.97 -19.42
CA LYS A 112 28.16 20.52 -18.92
C LYS A 112 27.36 19.56 -18.04
N ASN A 113 27.53 18.24 -18.19
CA ASN A 113 26.83 17.24 -17.39
C ASN A 113 27.53 16.97 -16.04
N LEU A 114 28.80 17.36 -15.92
CA LEU A 114 29.58 17.24 -14.69
C LEU A 114 29.33 18.42 -13.75
N GLN A 115 28.74 19.51 -14.25
CA GLN A 115 28.39 20.68 -13.46
C GLN A 115 27.23 20.37 -12.50
N PRO A 116 27.28 20.85 -11.24
CA PRO A 116 26.19 20.70 -10.27
C PRO A 116 24.87 21.33 -10.76
N LYS A 117 23.87 20.49 -10.96
CA LYS A 117 22.48 20.84 -11.29
C LYS A 117 21.51 19.78 -10.78
N TRP A 118 20.86 20.05 -9.65
CA TRP A 118 19.85 19.14 -9.11
C TRP A 118 18.61 19.06 -10.01
N PRO A 119 18.03 17.87 -10.16
CA PRO A 119 16.76 17.72 -10.85
C PRO A 119 15.62 18.37 -10.07
N ASN A 120 14.55 18.73 -10.77
CA ASN A 120 13.37 19.31 -10.15
C ASN A 120 12.74 18.30 -9.18
N LYS A 121 12.85 18.57 -7.86
CA LYS A 121 12.36 17.68 -6.80
C LYS A 121 10.88 17.36 -6.93
N ARG A 122 10.04 18.31 -7.36
CA ARG A 122 8.59 18.09 -7.54
C ARG A 122 8.34 17.09 -8.66
N GLU A 123 9.07 17.21 -9.76
CA GLU A 123 8.95 16.28 -10.88
C GLU A 123 9.42 14.86 -10.52
N VAL A 124 10.58 14.76 -9.85
CA VAL A 124 11.11 13.46 -9.39
C VAL A 124 10.10 12.76 -8.49
N LYS A 125 9.55 13.49 -7.50
CA LYS A 125 8.51 12.96 -6.61
C LYS A 125 7.25 12.55 -7.36
N ARG A 126 6.80 13.34 -8.34
CA ARG A 126 5.64 13.01 -9.18
C ARG A 126 5.85 11.72 -9.98
N ARG A 127 7.01 11.54 -10.61
CA ARG A 127 7.34 10.33 -11.38
C ARG A 127 7.41 9.09 -10.48
N ASP A 128 8.07 9.21 -9.34
CA ASP A 128 8.15 8.14 -8.34
C ASP A 128 6.76 7.74 -7.81
N ALA A 129 5.94 8.73 -7.43
CA ALA A 129 4.57 8.50 -6.99
C ALA A 129 3.72 7.83 -8.07
N GLY A 130 3.84 8.26 -9.33
CA GLY A 130 3.12 7.65 -10.46
C GLY A 130 3.50 6.19 -10.68
N GLN A 131 4.79 5.85 -10.58
CA GLN A 131 5.25 4.45 -10.69
C GLN A 131 4.80 3.62 -9.49
N LYS A 132 4.84 4.16 -8.28
CA LYS A 132 4.32 3.49 -7.07
C LYS A 132 2.81 3.21 -7.19
N ALA A 133 2.03 4.18 -7.67
CA ALA A 133 0.59 4.00 -7.90
C ALA A 133 0.31 2.94 -8.97
N LYS A 134 1.08 2.94 -10.07
CA LYS A 134 0.98 1.92 -11.12
C LYS A 134 1.32 0.52 -10.59
N GLN A 135 2.38 0.40 -9.79
CA GLN A 135 2.77 -0.87 -9.16
C GLN A 135 1.69 -1.35 -8.19
N ALA A 136 1.16 -0.47 -7.34
CA ALA A 136 0.05 -0.77 -6.44
C ALA A 136 -1.17 -1.28 -7.22
N PHE A 137 -1.61 -0.56 -8.26
CA PHE A 137 -2.75 -0.96 -9.09
C PHE A 137 -2.61 -2.37 -9.66
N TYR A 138 -1.48 -2.71 -10.28
CA TYR A 138 -1.29 -4.04 -10.84
C TYR A 138 -1.13 -5.12 -9.77
N PHE A 139 -0.49 -4.79 -8.65
CA PHE A 139 -0.37 -5.71 -7.52
C PHE A 139 -1.74 -6.03 -6.95
N ASP A 140 -2.56 -5.02 -6.65
CA ASP A 140 -3.89 -5.16 -6.07
C ASP A 140 -4.81 -5.93 -7.02
N ARG A 141 -4.80 -5.60 -8.31
CA ARG A 141 -5.57 -6.32 -9.33
C ARG A 141 -5.18 -7.78 -9.43
N ARG A 142 -3.87 -8.09 -9.39
CA ARG A 142 -3.38 -9.47 -9.52
C ARG A 142 -3.71 -10.31 -8.28
N HIS A 143 -3.65 -9.72 -7.10
CA HIS A 143 -3.83 -10.43 -5.83
C HIS A 143 -5.24 -10.28 -5.26
N GLY A 144 -6.16 -9.59 -5.96
CA GLY A 144 -7.50 -9.29 -5.47
C GLY A 144 -7.49 -8.51 -4.16
N ALA A 145 -6.47 -7.69 -3.92
CA ALA A 145 -6.31 -6.97 -2.67
C ALA A 145 -7.42 -5.93 -2.50
N LYS A 146 -8.03 -5.92 -1.31
CA LYS A 146 -9.08 -4.95 -0.94
C LYS A 146 -8.62 -4.15 0.27
N PRO A 147 -8.89 -2.84 0.32
CA PRO A 147 -8.61 -2.05 1.50
C PRO A 147 -9.43 -2.60 2.69
N LEU A 148 -8.76 -2.78 3.82
CA LEU A 148 -9.41 -3.16 5.07
C LEU A 148 -9.97 -1.89 5.75
N PRO A 149 -11.20 -1.92 6.29
CA PRO A 149 -11.77 -0.77 7.00
C PRO A 149 -10.87 -0.32 8.16
N PRO A 150 -10.75 0.99 8.44
CA PRO A 150 -10.03 1.46 9.62
C PRO A 150 -10.66 0.89 10.90
N LEU A 151 -9.87 0.84 11.98
CA LEU A 151 -10.31 0.40 13.30
C LEU A 151 -10.22 1.59 14.26
N HIS A 152 -11.10 1.63 15.24
CA HIS A 152 -11.18 2.73 16.20
C HIS A 152 -10.80 2.27 17.62
N PRO A 153 -10.31 3.17 18.47
CA PRO A 153 -10.10 2.87 19.88
C PRO A 153 -11.35 2.27 20.52
N GLY A 154 -11.19 1.16 21.25
CA GLY A 154 -12.28 0.41 21.88
C GLY A 154 -12.80 -0.78 21.06
N ASP A 155 -12.47 -0.88 19.77
CA ASP A 155 -12.88 -2.03 18.95
C ASP A 155 -12.30 -3.34 19.49
N ALA A 156 -13.17 -4.33 19.71
CA ALA A 156 -12.77 -5.71 20.01
C ALA A 156 -12.28 -6.40 18.73
N VAL A 157 -11.04 -6.90 18.77
CA VAL A 157 -10.39 -7.52 17.62
C VAL A 157 -9.76 -8.85 18.00
N LEU A 158 -9.75 -9.77 17.06
CA LEU A 158 -8.89 -10.94 17.12
C LEU A 158 -7.58 -10.64 16.39
N THR A 159 -6.48 -11.13 16.94
CA THR A 159 -5.16 -11.01 16.33
C THR A 159 -4.71 -12.33 15.71
N LYS A 160 -3.93 -12.23 14.62
CA LYS A 160 -3.35 -13.36 13.90
C LYS A 160 -2.03 -12.96 13.25
N LEU A 161 -0.98 -13.74 13.47
CA LEU A 161 0.27 -13.61 12.72
C LEU A 161 0.23 -14.38 11.40
N ASP A 162 1.09 -14.02 10.45
CA ASP A 162 1.11 -14.66 9.12
C ASP A 162 1.40 -16.17 9.15
N GLN A 163 2.14 -16.63 10.16
CA GLN A 163 2.49 -18.03 10.35
C GLN A 163 1.35 -18.84 10.99
N GLU A 164 0.40 -18.16 11.62
CA GLU A 164 -0.71 -18.79 12.30
C GLU A 164 -1.83 -19.10 11.30
N LYS A 165 -2.62 -20.13 11.59
CA LYS A 165 -3.79 -20.47 10.75
C LYS A 165 -5.06 -19.79 11.24
N ALA A 166 -5.23 -19.64 12.54
CA ALA A 166 -6.46 -19.15 13.18
C ALA A 166 -6.32 -17.74 13.77
N TRP A 167 -7.46 -17.08 13.95
CA TRP A 167 -7.59 -15.83 14.70
C TRP A 167 -7.85 -16.17 16.16
N THR A 168 -6.83 -16.12 17.01
CA THR A 168 -6.86 -16.79 18.32
C THR A 168 -6.86 -15.84 19.50
N THR A 169 -6.05 -14.79 19.44
CA THR A 169 -5.81 -13.95 20.62
C THR A 169 -6.71 -12.72 20.57
N PRO A 170 -7.72 -12.60 21.45
CA PRO A 170 -8.53 -11.39 21.55
C PRO A 170 -7.68 -10.23 22.06
N ALA A 171 -8.01 -9.04 21.58
CA ALA A 171 -7.37 -7.80 21.99
C ALA A 171 -8.32 -6.61 21.74
N ILE A 172 -8.04 -5.50 22.39
CA ILE A 172 -8.80 -4.25 22.22
C ILE A 172 -7.89 -3.23 21.54
N ILE A 173 -8.42 -2.52 20.54
CA ILE A 173 -7.69 -1.42 19.90
C ILE A 173 -7.53 -0.29 20.90
N SER A 174 -6.29 0.09 21.19
CA SER A 174 -5.99 1.24 22.05
C SER A 174 -5.86 2.51 21.21
N LYS A 175 -4.97 2.53 20.21
CA LYS A 175 -4.76 3.68 19.33
C LYS A 175 -4.01 3.31 18.04
N GLU A 176 -4.02 4.22 17.08
CA GLU A 176 -3.16 4.15 15.91
C GLU A 176 -1.68 4.32 16.29
N SER A 177 -0.80 3.64 15.55
CA SER A 177 0.65 3.74 15.70
C SER A 177 1.22 4.75 14.71
N VAL A 178 2.45 5.23 14.97
CA VAL A 178 3.19 6.19 14.12
C VAL A 178 3.34 5.69 12.67
N THR A 179 3.45 4.38 12.49
CA THR A 179 3.55 3.75 11.17
C THR A 179 2.16 3.49 10.57
N PRO A 180 1.96 3.79 9.28
CA PRO A 180 0.65 3.66 8.63
C PRO A 180 0.12 2.23 8.71
N ARG A 181 -1.20 2.09 8.82
CA ARG A 181 -1.92 0.80 8.92
C ARG A 181 -1.45 -0.06 10.10
N SER A 182 -0.92 0.52 11.16
CA SER A 182 -0.51 -0.22 12.35
C SER A 182 -1.21 0.34 13.59
N TYR A 183 -1.59 -0.54 14.51
CA TYR A 183 -2.33 -0.21 15.73
C TYR A 183 -1.61 -0.77 16.94
N LEU A 184 -1.79 -0.11 18.09
CA LEU A 184 -1.48 -0.66 19.39
C LEU A 184 -2.72 -1.36 19.94
N VAL A 185 -2.56 -2.63 20.31
CA VAL A 185 -3.63 -3.48 20.85
C VAL A 185 -3.28 -3.93 22.26
N ALA A 186 -4.26 -3.91 23.16
CA ALA A 186 -4.15 -4.41 24.52
C ALA A 186 -4.69 -5.84 24.56
N THR A 187 -3.87 -6.80 24.98
CA THR A 187 -4.33 -8.17 25.21
C THR A 187 -4.97 -8.30 26.60
N PRO A 188 -5.84 -9.30 26.85
CA PRO A 188 -6.42 -9.56 28.17
C PRO A 188 -5.38 -9.78 29.27
N GLN A 189 -4.18 -10.25 28.91
CA GLN A 189 -3.05 -10.44 29.80
C GLN A 189 -2.31 -9.13 30.14
N GLY A 190 -2.81 -7.98 29.70
CA GLY A 190 -2.24 -6.66 29.97
C GLY A 190 -1.08 -6.26 29.05
N ALA A 191 -0.71 -7.08 28.06
CA ALA A 191 0.39 -6.77 27.16
C ALA A 191 -0.07 -5.80 26.05
N MET A 192 0.76 -4.79 25.77
CA MET A 192 0.56 -3.85 24.68
C MET A 192 1.37 -4.29 23.45
N LEU A 193 0.69 -4.66 22.38
CA LEU A 193 1.31 -5.16 21.16
C LEU A 193 1.07 -4.22 19.98
N ARG A 194 2.10 -4.01 19.16
CA ARG A 194 1.93 -3.34 17.87
C ARG A 194 1.63 -4.35 16.77
N ARG A 195 0.56 -4.14 16.01
CA ARG A 195 0.12 -5.02 14.93
C ARG A 195 -0.32 -4.24 13.69
N ASN A 196 0.03 -4.76 12.52
CA ASN A 196 -0.46 -4.23 11.25
C ASN A 196 -1.95 -4.56 11.09
N ARG A 197 -2.70 -3.71 10.38
CA ARG A 197 -4.14 -3.85 10.12
C ARG A 197 -4.52 -5.23 9.56
N ARG A 198 -3.64 -5.83 8.76
CA ARG A 198 -3.86 -7.17 8.19
C ARG A 198 -3.84 -8.31 9.22
N HIS A 199 -3.20 -8.08 10.38
CA HIS A 199 -3.11 -9.02 11.50
C HIS A 199 -4.24 -8.82 12.52
N LEU A 200 -5.23 -7.97 12.20
CA LEU A 200 -6.35 -7.62 13.07
C LEU A 200 -7.67 -7.89 12.35
N ARG A 201 -8.59 -8.57 13.02
CA ARG A 201 -9.95 -8.78 12.52
C ARG A 201 -10.92 -8.26 13.56
N LEU A 202 -11.80 -7.35 13.15
CA LEU A 202 -12.90 -6.90 14.01
C LEU A 202 -13.74 -8.12 14.41
N GLU A 203 -13.96 -8.27 15.70
CA GLU A 203 -14.91 -9.25 16.21
C GLU A 203 -16.32 -8.67 16.04
N PRO A 204 -17.24 -9.39 15.38
CA PRO A 204 -18.64 -8.99 15.41
C PRO A 204 -19.07 -8.96 16.86
N SER A 205 -19.52 -7.80 17.35
CA SER A 205 -20.17 -7.70 18.65
C SER A 205 -21.16 -8.86 18.82
N PRO A 206 -21.18 -9.57 19.96
CA PRO A 206 -22.26 -10.52 20.21
C PRO A 206 -23.56 -9.75 20.03
N ARG A 207 -24.36 -10.16 19.02
CA ARG A 207 -25.71 -9.67 18.81
C ARG A 207 -26.35 -9.58 20.18
N ALA A 208 -26.70 -8.37 20.63
CA ALA A 208 -27.57 -8.23 21.77
C ALA A 208 -28.78 -9.13 21.47
N MET A 209 -28.91 -10.21 22.24
CA MET A 209 -30.08 -11.07 22.18
C MET A 209 -31.28 -10.12 22.33
N PRO A 210 -32.32 -10.22 21.49
CA PRO A 210 -33.52 -9.42 21.69
C PRO A 210 -33.95 -9.62 23.15
N GLN A 211 -33.92 -8.56 23.95
CA GLN A 211 -34.50 -8.62 25.28
C GLN A 211 -35.98 -8.98 25.08
N PRO A 212 -36.53 -9.96 25.81
CA PRO A 212 -37.95 -10.22 25.75
C PRO A 212 -38.68 -8.92 26.09
N LEU A 213 -39.54 -8.45 25.19
CA LEU A 213 -40.45 -7.35 25.51
C LEU A 213 -41.23 -7.74 26.78
N PRO A 214 -41.40 -6.83 27.76
CA PRO A 214 -42.29 -7.09 28.87
C PRO A 214 -43.71 -7.25 28.34
N THR A 215 -44.31 -8.40 28.62
CA THR A 215 -45.70 -8.72 28.38
C THR A 215 -46.59 -7.77 29.18
N SER A 216 -47.30 -6.87 28.51
CA SER A 216 -48.42 -6.13 29.12
C SER A 216 -49.73 -6.72 28.59
N THR A 217 -50.33 -7.60 29.39
CA THR A 217 -51.76 -7.91 29.35
C THR A 217 -52.51 -6.87 30.18
N VAL A 218 -53.52 -6.19 29.62
CA VAL A 218 -54.96 -6.28 29.97
C VAL A 218 -55.78 -5.22 29.21
N ASP A 219 -56.97 -5.65 28.81
CA ASP A 219 -58.01 -4.99 28.01
C ASP A 219 -58.70 -3.77 28.66
N ALA A 220 -59.29 -2.89 27.82
CA ALA A 220 -60.64 -2.31 27.98
C ALA A 220 -61.04 -1.42 26.77
N GLU A 221 -62.34 -1.24 26.59
CA GLU A 221 -63.11 -1.07 25.35
C GLU A 221 -63.80 0.33 25.24
N GLU A 222 -63.80 0.93 24.03
CA GLU A 222 -64.69 1.96 23.35
C GLU A 222 -65.19 3.26 24.07
N PRO A 223 -65.81 4.30 23.40
CA PRO A 223 -66.50 4.38 22.07
C PRO A 223 -66.18 5.66 21.19
N PRO A 224 -66.84 5.87 20.00
CA PRO A 224 -66.40 6.79 18.93
C PRO A 224 -67.18 8.12 18.83
N PRO A 225 -66.81 9.01 17.88
CA PRO A 225 -67.84 9.63 17.04
C PRO A 225 -67.50 9.79 15.53
N GLN A 226 -68.57 9.74 14.74
CA GLN A 226 -68.72 10.09 13.31
C GLN A 226 -68.64 11.64 13.13
N CYS A 227 -68.55 12.31 11.97
CA CYS A 227 -68.80 12.03 10.55
C CYS A 227 -68.28 13.20 9.66
N ALA A 228 -68.31 12.97 8.33
CA ALA A 228 -68.49 13.92 7.21
C ALA A 228 -67.26 14.50 6.47
N GLY A 229 -67.24 14.27 5.14
CA GLY A 229 -66.49 15.05 4.15
C GLY A 229 -66.04 14.26 2.93
N ALA A 230 -66.90 14.18 1.91
CA ALA A 230 -66.69 13.45 0.66
C ALA A 230 -65.71 14.14 -0.31
N SER A 231 -65.08 13.34 -1.20
CA SER A 231 -65.03 13.51 -2.67
C SER A 231 -63.93 12.66 -3.33
N THR A 232 -64.32 11.57 -3.96
CA THR A 232 -63.73 11.01 -5.20
C THR A 232 -64.24 11.83 -6.41
N PRO A 233 -63.72 11.71 -7.67
CA PRO A 233 -63.14 10.54 -8.35
C PRO A 233 -61.82 10.90 -9.10
N GLU A 234 -61.09 10.10 -9.89
CA GLU A 234 -61.39 8.94 -10.73
C GLU A 234 -60.04 8.36 -11.22
N THR A 235 -59.85 7.05 -11.12
CA THR A 235 -58.92 6.19 -11.89
C THR A 235 -59.61 5.89 -13.26
N PRO A 236 -59.02 5.35 -14.37
CA PRO A 236 -57.95 4.34 -14.35
C PRO A 236 -57.03 4.16 -15.60
N HIS A 237 -56.04 3.26 -15.45
CA HIS A 237 -55.52 2.24 -16.41
C HIS A 237 -55.04 2.66 -17.83
N LEU A 238 -54.01 2.11 -18.48
CA LEU A 238 -53.67 0.71 -18.78
C LEU A 238 -52.28 0.67 -19.48
N ALA A 239 -51.45 -0.34 -19.21
CA ALA A 239 -50.46 -0.90 -20.15
C ALA A 239 -51.21 -1.78 -21.20
N PRO A 240 -50.67 -2.32 -22.35
CA PRO A 240 -49.38 -3.03 -22.46
C PRO A 240 -48.67 -3.08 -23.87
N SER A 241 -47.46 -3.69 -23.89
CA SER A 241 -46.85 -4.63 -24.87
C SER A 241 -46.93 -4.44 -26.42
N LEU A 242 -45.78 -4.55 -27.13
CA LEU A 242 -45.43 -5.64 -28.09
C LEU A 242 -44.20 -5.28 -28.98
N ALA A 243 -43.39 -6.30 -29.33
CA ALA A 243 -42.18 -6.26 -30.18
C ALA A 243 -42.50 -6.48 -31.69
N PRO A 244 -41.59 -7.00 -32.55
CA PRO A 244 -40.35 -6.47 -33.17
C PRO A 244 -40.46 -6.36 -34.72
N THR A 245 -39.56 -5.70 -35.47
CA THR A 245 -39.45 -5.87 -36.95
C THR A 245 -38.09 -5.44 -37.56
N LEU A 246 -37.48 -6.44 -38.24
CA LEU A 246 -36.67 -6.49 -39.48
C LEU A 246 -35.36 -5.71 -39.72
N ALA A 247 -34.42 -6.48 -40.29
CA ALA A 247 -33.11 -6.14 -40.82
C ALA A 247 -33.15 -5.48 -42.22
N PRO A 248 -31.98 -5.02 -42.72
CA PRO A 248 -31.60 -5.34 -44.09
C PRO A 248 -30.18 -5.92 -44.23
N THR A 249 -29.95 -6.46 -45.42
CA THR A 249 -28.94 -7.44 -45.84
C THR A 249 -27.69 -6.80 -46.50
N HIS A 250 -26.59 -7.57 -46.53
CA HIS A 250 -25.38 -7.52 -47.37
C HIS A 250 -24.31 -6.43 -47.17
N ALA A 251 -23.12 -6.87 -46.76
CA ALA A 251 -21.89 -6.80 -47.57
C ALA A 251 -20.74 -7.58 -46.89
N ASP A 252 -19.98 -8.35 -47.67
CA ASP A 252 -18.80 -9.11 -47.25
C ASP A 252 -17.76 -8.23 -46.54
N VAL A 253 -17.37 -8.60 -45.32
CA VAL A 253 -16.27 -7.97 -44.57
C VAL A 253 -15.25 -9.05 -44.22
N PRO A 254 -13.95 -8.88 -44.55
CA PRO A 254 -12.94 -9.89 -44.31
C PRO A 254 -12.80 -10.17 -42.81
N THR A 255 -12.91 -11.44 -42.43
CA THR A 255 -12.81 -11.92 -41.05
C THR A 255 -11.43 -11.61 -40.46
N LEU A 256 -11.32 -10.47 -39.77
CA LEU A 256 -10.12 -10.11 -39.02
C LEU A 256 -9.99 -11.03 -37.81
N LEU A 257 -9.00 -11.94 -37.83
CA LEU A 257 -8.66 -12.78 -36.68
C LEU A 257 -8.36 -11.89 -35.46
N ARG A 258 -9.23 -11.99 -34.44
CA ARG A 258 -9.11 -11.28 -33.17
C ARG A 258 -8.60 -12.20 -32.08
N THR A 259 -7.75 -11.67 -31.22
CA THR A 259 -7.31 -12.36 -29.99
C THR A 259 -8.42 -12.35 -28.94
N ARG A 260 -8.32 -13.21 -27.91
CA ARG A 260 -9.29 -13.32 -26.80
C ARG A 260 -9.49 -12.00 -25.99
N CYS A 261 -8.65 -10.98 -26.23
CA CYS A 261 -8.74 -9.64 -25.65
C CYS A 261 -9.08 -8.54 -26.67
N GLY A 262 -9.61 -8.90 -27.86
CA GLY A 262 -10.17 -7.96 -28.83
C GLY A 262 -9.15 -7.30 -29.77
N ARG A 263 -7.85 -7.59 -29.66
CA ARG A 263 -6.82 -7.02 -30.55
C ARG A 263 -6.87 -7.68 -31.93
N VAL A 264 -6.92 -6.86 -32.98
CA VAL A 264 -6.84 -7.29 -34.40
C VAL A 264 -5.42 -7.74 -34.73
N ARG A 265 -5.28 -8.96 -35.26
CA ARG A 265 -3.99 -9.54 -35.67
C ARG A 265 -3.73 -9.19 -37.15
N LYS A 266 -2.70 -8.39 -37.42
CA LYS A 266 -2.26 -8.08 -38.80
C LYS A 266 -1.46 -9.26 -39.37
N PRO A 267 -1.68 -9.69 -40.63
CA PRO A 267 -0.85 -10.71 -41.26
C PRO A 267 0.58 -10.18 -41.48
N VAL A 268 1.57 -11.08 -41.43
CA VAL A 268 2.98 -10.75 -41.58
C VAL A 268 3.32 -10.69 -43.07
N SER A 269 3.74 -9.53 -43.57
CA SER A 269 4.32 -9.40 -44.91
C SER A 269 5.75 -9.93 -44.89
N ARG A 270 6.00 -11.08 -45.52
CA ARG A 270 7.36 -11.54 -45.78
C ARG A 270 7.85 -10.89 -47.07
N LEU A 271 9.04 -10.31 -47.02
CA LEU A 271 9.78 -9.89 -48.22
C LEU A 271 10.49 -11.14 -48.74
N ASP A 272 10.24 -11.48 -50.00
CA ASP A 272 11.02 -12.50 -50.71
C ASP A 272 12.37 -11.87 -51.06
N LEU A 273 13.43 -12.39 -50.43
CA LEU A 273 14.83 -12.05 -50.72
C LEU A 273 15.42 -13.10 -51.65
#